data_AF-A0A368FE72-F1
#
_entry.id   AF-A0A368FE72-F1
#
_cell.length_a   1.000
_cell.length_b   1.000
_cell.length_c   1.000
_cell.angle_alpha   90.00
_cell.angle_beta   90.00
_cell.angle_gamma   90.00
#
_symmetry.space_group_name_H-M   'P 1'
#
loop_
_entity.id
_entity.type
_entity.pdbx_description
1 polymer ?
#
loop_
_entity_poly.entity_id
_entity_poly.type
_entity_poly.pdbx_seq_one_letter_code
_entity_poly.pdbx_strand_id
1 'polypeptide(L)'
;MDGKGFSGKIIDFLTIFSSAIALNFLAGSSMACGKLSLDKVDVKDKRVLIRVDFNVPQKEGKITNNQRIVAALPTIKYCLDNGAKSIVLMSHLGRPDGKKNPKFTLAPVAEELKKVLGKEVQFLKDCVGPEIEAACANPAPGSVILLENLRFYIEEEGKCTNEKGEKLKASPEAVEKFRASLTKLGDIYVNDAFGTAHRAHSSMVGVKLETRACGFLMKNELVYFGKYCLDNGAKSIVLMSHLGRPDGKKNPKFTLAPVAEELKKVLGKEVQFLKDCVGPEIEAACANPAPGSVILLENLRFYIEEEGKCTNEKGEKLKASPEAVEKFRASLTKLGDIYVNDAFGTAHRAHSSMVGVKLETRACGFLMKNELVYFGKALTDPPRPFLAILGGAKVADKIQLIKNMLDKVNEMIIGGGMAFTFLKVDQNVEIGKSLFDAEGAKIVKELLSKAKEKNVQIHLPIDFVVGDKIAENATSKVVTLQEGVPKDQMGLDIGPKTEEKFAEVIARAKMIVWNGPPGVFEQEKFAHGTKALMDAVVKATAAGATTVIGGGDTATACKKFKTEDKVSHVSTGGGASLELLEGMS
;
A
#
# COMPACT_ATOMS: atom_id res chain seq x y z
N MET A 1 -12.24 -29.27 -59.60
CA MET A 1 -11.07 -30.15 -59.75
C MET A 1 -9.88 -29.49 -59.05
N ASP A 2 -10.02 -29.05 -57.79
CA ASP A 2 -10.16 -29.80 -56.53
C ASP A 2 -8.78 -29.85 -55.86
N GLY A 3 -8.57 -29.46 -54.60
CA GLY A 3 -9.53 -29.13 -53.57
C GLY A 3 -9.05 -29.71 -52.23
N LYS A 4 -8.20 -28.97 -51.51
CA LYS A 4 -7.83 -29.24 -50.11
C LYS A 4 -7.14 -28.01 -49.51
N GLY A 5 -7.90 -27.21 -48.76
CA GLY A 5 -7.37 -26.09 -47.98
C GLY A 5 -6.83 -26.54 -46.62
N PHE A 6 -5.89 -25.78 -46.08
CA PHE A 6 -5.51 -25.87 -44.67
C PHE A 6 -6.67 -25.37 -43.80
N SER A 7 -7.19 -26.22 -42.90
CA SER A 7 -8.08 -25.79 -41.81
C SER A 7 -7.71 -26.53 -40.53
N GLY A 8 -7.36 -25.79 -39.47
CA GLY A 8 -6.75 -26.38 -38.26
C GLY A 8 -6.79 -25.49 -37.02
N LYS A 9 -7.77 -24.58 -36.93
CA LYS A 9 -8.18 -23.83 -35.72
C LYS A 9 -7.06 -23.16 -34.89
N ILE A 10 -6.84 -21.89 -35.21
CA ILE A 10 -6.69 -20.86 -34.17
C ILE A 10 -7.89 -21.00 -33.22
N ILE A 11 -7.65 -21.12 -31.91
CA ILE A 11 -8.70 -21.10 -30.88
C ILE A 11 -8.71 -19.69 -30.27
N ASP A 12 -9.88 -19.07 -30.28
CA ASP A 12 -10.06 -17.65 -29.95
C ASP A 12 -9.71 -17.29 -28.51
N PHE A 13 -8.71 -16.41 -28.38
CA PHE A 13 -8.33 -15.76 -27.11
C PHE A 13 -9.45 -14.87 -26.52
N LEU A 14 -10.50 -14.59 -27.31
CA LEU A 14 -11.65 -13.76 -26.94
C LEU A 14 -12.75 -14.52 -26.18
N THR A 15 -12.80 -15.85 -26.23
CA THR A 15 -13.90 -16.62 -25.61
C THR A 15 -13.78 -16.74 -24.09
N ILE A 16 -12.57 -16.58 -23.54
CA ILE A 16 -12.30 -16.66 -22.08
C ILE A 16 -12.86 -15.43 -21.33
N PHE A 17 -13.12 -14.33 -22.03
CA PHE A 17 -13.63 -13.09 -21.40
C PHE A 17 -15.15 -13.03 -21.20
N SER A 18 -15.94 -13.96 -21.76
CA SER A 18 -17.41 -13.91 -21.66
C SER A 18 -18.03 -14.83 -20.59
N SER A 19 -17.30 -15.82 -20.09
CA SER A 19 -17.81 -16.83 -19.14
C SER A 19 -17.67 -16.46 -17.66
N ALA A 20 -17.07 -15.30 -17.33
CA ALA A 20 -16.83 -14.87 -15.95
C ALA A 20 -18.04 -14.20 -15.24
N ILE A 21 -19.21 -14.15 -15.87
CA ILE A 21 -20.39 -13.39 -15.38
C ILE A 21 -21.53 -14.31 -14.89
N ALA A 22 -21.42 -15.63 -15.02
CA ALA A 22 -22.50 -16.56 -14.64
C ALA A 22 -22.05 -17.81 -13.88
N LEU A 23 -22.01 -17.74 -12.55
CA LEU A 23 -22.53 -18.82 -11.71
C LEU A 23 -22.94 -18.32 -10.31
N ASN A 24 -24.19 -18.59 -9.93
CA ASN A 24 -24.73 -18.32 -8.60
C ASN A 24 -24.52 -19.51 -7.67
N PHE A 25 -24.49 -19.22 -6.36
CA PHE A 25 -24.91 -20.08 -5.23
C PHE A 25 -25.04 -21.60 -5.45
N LEU A 26 -24.23 -22.36 -4.71
CA LEU A 26 -24.70 -23.55 -3.99
C LEU A 26 -23.84 -23.76 -2.72
N ALA A 27 -24.45 -24.31 -1.68
CA ALA A 27 -23.96 -24.20 -0.30
C ALA A 27 -23.08 -25.37 0.16
N GLY A 28 -22.21 -25.13 1.16
CA GLY A 28 -21.74 -26.20 2.05
C GLY A 28 -20.31 -26.05 2.60
N SER A 29 -20.23 -25.93 3.93
CA SER A 29 -19.07 -26.15 4.83
C SER A 29 -18.29 -24.93 5.33
N SER A 30 -17.67 -25.12 6.52
CA SER A 30 -17.49 -24.06 7.52
C SER A 30 -16.18 -23.28 7.41
N MET A 31 -16.29 -21.97 7.17
CA MET A 31 -15.19 -21.03 7.40
C MET A 31 -14.82 -20.90 8.89
N ALA A 32 -13.65 -20.31 9.19
CA ALA A 32 -13.38 -19.51 10.39
C ALA A 32 -12.26 -18.51 10.09
N CYS A 33 -12.27 -17.21 10.41
CA CYS A 33 -13.24 -16.20 10.89
C CYS A 33 -14.37 -16.57 11.88
N GLY A 34 -14.31 -16.31 13.21
CA GLY A 34 -13.21 -15.75 14.02
C GLY A 34 -13.46 -14.36 14.59
N LYS A 35 -12.91 -13.31 13.96
CA LYS A 35 -13.80 -12.15 13.72
C LYS A 35 -15.00 -12.75 13.01
N LEU A 36 -16.17 -12.71 13.63
CA LEU A 36 -17.37 -13.33 13.09
C LEU A 36 -17.55 -12.78 11.67
N SER A 37 -17.59 -13.64 10.66
CA SER A 37 -17.79 -13.13 9.29
C SER A 37 -19.27 -12.79 9.12
N LEU A 38 -19.60 -11.73 8.38
CA LEU A 38 -21.00 -11.31 8.20
C LEU A 38 -21.93 -12.44 7.74
N ASP A 39 -21.43 -13.32 6.86
CA ASP A 39 -22.09 -14.54 6.37
C ASP A 39 -22.23 -15.68 7.39
N LYS A 40 -21.90 -15.42 8.66
CA LYS A 40 -22.21 -16.28 9.82
C LYS A 40 -23.09 -15.57 10.85
N VAL A 41 -23.49 -14.33 10.59
CA VAL A 41 -24.39 -13.57 11.47
C VAL A 41 -25.81 -13.75 10.96
N ASP A 42 -26.72 -14.15 11.84
CA ASP A 42 -28.14 -13.96 11.57
C ASP A 42 -28.46 -12.46 11.68
N VAL A 43 -28.54 -11.81 10.52
CA VAL A 43 -28.90 -10.40 10.39
C VAL A 43 -30.41 -10.19 10.33
N LYS A 44 -31.21 -11.27 10.25
CA LYS A 44 -32.65 -11.17 10.00
C LYS A 44 -33.36 -10.41 11.11
N ASP A 45 -34.19 -9.44 10.71
CA ASP A 45 -34.94 -8.55 11.59
C ASP A 45 -34.06 -7.69 12.55
N LYS A 46 -32.73 -7.68 12.35
CA LYS A 46 -31.76 -6.89 13.14
C LYS A 46 -31.42 -5.56 12.47
N ARG A 47 -31.00 -4.60 13.29
CA ARG A 47 -30.38 -3.34 12.87
C ARG A 47 -28.86 -3.56 12.78
N VAL A 48 -28.28 -3.40 11.60
CA VAL A 48 -26.85 -3.70 11.37
C VAL A 48 -26.06 -2.39 11.24
N LEU A 49 -25.23 -2.08 12.22
CA LEU A 49 -24.34 -0.92 12.23
C LEU A 49 -23.02 -1.29 11.53
N ILE A 50 -22.78 -0.73 10.34
CA ILE A 50 -21.61 -1.06 9.50
C ILE A 50 -20.63 0.12 9.46
N ARG A 51 -19.39 -0.11 9.88
CA ARG A 51 -18.26 0.79 9.69
C ARG A 51 -17.66 0.56 8.30
N VAL A 52 -17.82 1.52 7.40
CA VAL A 52 -17.34 1.46 6.00
C VAL A 52 -16.29 2.55 5.74
N ASP A 53 -15.46 2.36 4.71
CA ASP A 53 -14.44 3.32 4.29
C ASP A 53 -14.88 4.12 3.05
N PHE A 54 -15.84 5.02 3.21
CA PHE A 54 -16.22 5.97 2.14
C PHE A 54 -15.39 7.26 2.14
N ASN A 55 -14.10 7.17 2.46
CA ASN A 55 -13.16 8.29 2.30
C ASN A 55 -12.78 8.47 0.81
N VAL A 56 -13.78 8.78 -0.02
CA VAL A 56 -13.64 8.95 -1.47
C VAL A 56 -13.12 10.34 -1.85
N PRO A 57 -12.34 10.47 -2.95
CA PRO A 57 -11.96 11.78 -3.46
C PRO A 57 -13.18 12.55 -3.97
N GLN A 58 -13.31 13.81 -3.55
CA GLN A 58 -14.34 14.74 -4.02
C GLN A 58 -13.70 16.03 -4.54
N LYS A 59 -14.29 16.60 -5.60
CA LYS A 59 -14.02 17.95 -6.10
C LYS A 59 -15.34 18.71 -6.17
N GLU A 60 -15.43 19.87 -5.52
CA GLU A 60 -16.64 20.73 -5.53
C GLU A 60 -17.94 19.96 -5.16
N GLY A 61 -17.85 19.06 -4.17
CA GLY A 61 -18.97 18.22 -3.73
C GLY A 61 -19.32 17.05 -4.67
N LYS A 62 -18.62 16.87 -5.79
CA LYS A 62 -18.79 15.72 -6.70
C LYS A 62 -17.72 14.67 -6.43
N ILE A 63 -18.13 13.41 -6.34
CA ILE A 63 -17.22 12.26 -6.17
C ILE A 63 -16.50 11.99 -7.49
N THR A 64 -15.17 11.90 -7.46
CA THR A 64 -14.35 11.68 -8.68
C THR A 64 -13.92 10.22 -8.85
N ASN A 65 -14.00 9.40 -7.80
CA ASN A 65 -13.83 7.95 -7.85
C ASN A 65 -14.74 7.32 -6.77
N ASN A 66 -15.68 6.46 -7.18
CA ASN A 66 -16.65 5.79 -6.31
C ASN A 66 -16.23 4.36 -5.91
N GLN A 67 -15.02 3.89 -6.26
CA GLN A 67 -14.56 2.51 -6.03
C GLN A 67 -14.70 2.07 -4.57
N ARG A 68 -14.42 2.94 -3.59
CA ARG A 68 -14.60 2.61 -2.16
C ARG A 68 -16.07 2.45 -1.74
N ILE A 69 -17.01 3.11 -2.44
CA ILE A 69 -18.45 2.94 -2.25
C ILE A 69 -18.88 1.61 -2.85
N VAL A 70 -18.46 1.33 -4.09
CA VAL A 70 -18.71 0.06 -4.79
C VAL A 70 -18.18 -1.14 -4.00
N ALA A 71 -16.99 -1.02 -3.39
CA ALA A 71 -16.35 -2.07 -2.60
C ALA A 71 -17.14 -2.50 -1.35
N ALA A 72 -17.99 -1.64 -0.78
CA ALA A 72 -18.85 -1.98 0.36
C ALA A 72 -20.20 -2.59 -0.06
N LEU A 73 -20.58 -2.52 -1.35
CA LEU A 73 -21.88 -3.01 -1.82
C LEU A 73 -22.13 -4.49 -1.53
N PRO A 74 -21.17 -5.43 -1.62
CA PRO A 74 -21.41 -6.83 -1.27
C PRO A 74 -21.90 -6.99 0.18
N THR A 75 -21.31 -6.24 1.11
CA THR A 75 -21.65 -6.26 2.55
C THR A 75 -23.03 -5.67 2.79
N ILE A 76 -23.35 -4.55 2.12
CA ILE A 76 -24.65 -3.89 2.22
C ILE A 76 -25.76 -4.77 1.62
N LYS A 77 -25.56 -5.29 0.41
CA LYS A 77 -26.55 -6.14 -0.28
C LYS A 77 -26.83 -7.41 0.51
N TYR A 78 -25.80 -8.12 0.97
CA TYR A 78 -25.98 -9.31 1.80
C TYR A 78 -26.87 -9.05 3.04
N CYS A 79 -26.68 -7.93 3.75
CA CYS A 79 -27.55 -7.58 4.86
C CYS A 79 -29.02 -7.39 4.43
N LEU A 80 -29.27 -6.69 3.33
CA LEU A 80 -30.63 -6.51 2.78
C LEU A 80 -31.26 -7.83 2.34
N ASP A 81 -30.51 -8.63 1.58
CA ASP A 81 -30.97 -9.88 0.95
C ASP A 81 -31.25 -10.97 2.01
N ASN A 82 -30.56 -10.92 3.16
CA ASN A 82 -30.80 -11.79 4.32
C ASN A 82 -31.77 -11.16 5.35
N GLY A 83 -32.53 -10.14 4.96
CA GLY A 83 -33.66 -9.64 5.75
C GLY A 83 -33.30 -8.77 6.96
N ALA A 84 -32.16 -8.05 6.92
CA ALA A 84 -31.87 -7.04 7.94
C ALA A 84 -32.99 -5.99 8.00
N LYS A 85 -33.46 -5.71 9.22
CA LYS A 85 -34.47 -4.68 9.48
C LYS A 85 -33.97 -3.31 9.04
N SER A 86 -32.70 -3.01 9.30
CA SER A 86 -32.05 -1.83 8.73
C SER A 86 -30.54 -1.97 8.68
N ILE A 87 -29.92 -1.12 7.86
CA ILE A 87 -28.48 -0.94 7.80
C ILE A 87 -28.17 0.50 8.17
N VAL A 88 -27.34 0.70 9.19
CA VAL A 88 -26.81 2.01 9.58
C VAL A 88 -25.34 2.06 9.20
N LEU A 89 -25.04 2.81 8.14
CA LEU A 89 -23.69 3.02 7.64
C LEU A 89 -23.07 4.21 8.35
N MET A 90 -21.85 4.02 8.85
CA MET A 90 -21.03 5.12 9.36
C MET A 90 -19.68 5.14 8.67
N SER A 91 -19.31 6.28 8.09
CA SER A 91 -18.02 6.50 7.43
C SER A 91 -17.26 7.70 8.02
N HIS A 92 -16.12 8.03 7.46
CA HIS A 92 -15.46 9.30 7.62
C HIS A 92 -15.05 9.84 6.25
N LEU A 93 -14.76 11.14 6.16
CA LEU A 93 -14.25 11.77 4.96
C LEU A 93 -13.18 12.80 5.31
N GLY A 94 -12.03 12.75 4.66
CA GLY A 94 -10.93 13.69 4.83
C GLY A 94 -10.39 13.77 6.27
N ARG A 95 -9.96 14.97 6.66
CA ARG A 95 -9.56 15.34 8.02
C ARG A 95 -10.19 16.70 8.37
N PRO A 96 -11.39 16.71 8.98
CA PRO A 96 -12.05 17.90 9.48
C PRO A 96 -11.64 18.26 10.93
N ASP A 97 -10.70 17.52 11.52
CA ASP A 97 -10.06 17.80 12.81
C ASP A 97 -11.02 18.13 13.97
N GLY A 98 -12.11 17.35 14.09
CA GLY A 98 -13.08 17.49 15.19
C GLY A 98 -14.04 18.68 15.04
N LYS A 99 -14.20 19.23 13.83
CA LYS A 99 -15.15 20.32 13.53
C LYS A 99 -16.11 19.93 12.40
N LYS A 100 -17.38 20.29 12.50
CA LYS A 100 -18.33 20.17 11.37
C LYS A 100 -17.90 21.07 10.22
N ASN A 101 -17.71 20.51 9.03
CA ASN A 101 -17.26 21.25 7.85
C ASN A 101 -17.96 20.71 6.58
N PRO A 102 -18.79 21.51 5.88
CA PRO A 102 -19.50 21.08 4.67
C PRO A 102 -18.62 20.49 3.57
N LYS A 103 -17.34 20.87 3.48
CA LYS A 103 -16.37 20.28 2.53
C LYS A 103 -16.14 18.78 2.73
N PHE A 104 -16.37 18.29 3.95
CA PHE A 104 -16.14 16.91 4.35
C PHE A 104 -17.45 16.20 4.75
N THR A 105 -18.61 16.69 4.29
CA THR A 105 -19.89 15.99 4.47
C THR A 105 -19.97 14.70 3.66
N LEU A 106 -20.67 13.70 4.18
CA LEU A 106 -21.02 12.47 3.47
C LEU A 106 -22.29 12.58 2.62
N ALA A 107 -22.95 13.75 2.53
CA ALA A 107 -24.15 13.91 1.70
C ALA A 107 -23.96 13.49 0.21
N PRO A 108 -22.87 13.87 -0.51
CA PRO A 108 -22.62 13.35 -1.85
C PRO A 108 -22.42 11.84 -1.92
N VAL A 109 -21.93 11.23 -0.84
CA VAL A 109 -21.75 9.78 -0.72
C VAL A 109 -23.11 9.09 -0.56
N ALA A 110 -24.08 9.72 0.12
CA ALA A 110 -25.45 9.20 0.20
C ALA A 110 -26.09 9.12 -1.19
N GLU A 111 -25.98 10.18 -2.00
CA GLU A 111 -26.55 10.23 -3.35
C GLU A 111 -25.89 9.23 -4.32
N GLU A 112 -24.55 9.13 -4.33
CA GLU A 112 -23.87 8.15 -5.17
C GLU A 112 -24.14 6.72 -4.68
N LEU A 113 -24.19 6.47 -3.36
CA LEU A 113 -24.57 5.17 -2.81
C LEU A 113 -26.00 4.78 -3.20
N LYS A 114 -26.97 5.70 -3.09
CA LYS A 114 -28.36 5.51 -3.54
C LYS A 114 -28.41 5.08 -5.00
N LYS A 115 -27.64 5.77 -5.85
CA LYS A 115 -27.51 5.45 -7.29
C LYS A 115 -26.87 4.07 -7.54
N VAL A 116 -25.75 3.71 -6.91
CA VAL A 116 -25.08 2.42 -7.18
C VAL A 116 -25.71 1.22 -6.46
N LEU A 117 -26.46 1.46 -5.39
CA LEU A 117 -27.24 0.45 -4.69
C LEU A 117 -28.60 0.20 -5.35
N GLY A 118 -29.17 1.20 -6.04
CA GLY A 118 -30.50 1.13 -6.64
C GLY A 118 -31.64 1.19 -5.60
N LYS A 119 -31.38 1.78 -4.43
CA LYS A 119 -32.31 1.85 -3.29
C LYS A 119 -32.17 3.18 -2.57
N GLU A 120 -33.26 3.69 -1.99
CA GLU A 120 -33.24 4.88 -1.16
C GLU A 120 -32.25 4.75 0.02
N VAL A 121 -31.51 5.83 0.27
CA VAL A 121 -30.54 5.95 1.36
C VAL A 121 -30.91 7.20 2.16
N GLN A 122 -31.32 7.01 3.42
CA GLN A 122 -31.62 8.10 4.33
C GLN A 122 -30.30 8.69 4.87
N PHE A 123 -29.97 9.91 4.46
CA PHE A 123 -28.84 10.63 5.04
C PHE A 123 -29.24 11.35 6.34
N LEU A 124 -28.53 11.08 7.43
CA LEU A 124 -28.68 11.82 8.68
C LEU A 124 -27.55 12.85 8.81
N LYS A 125 -27.91 14.09 9.18
CA LYS A 125 -27.00 15.24 9.27
C LYS A 125 -26.07 15.23 10.50
N ASP A 126 -26.07 14.13 11.24
CA ASP A 126 -25.21 13.88 12.38
C ASP A 126 -24.94 12.37 12.52
N CYS A 127 -24.13 11.98 13.51
CA CYS A 127 -23.74 10.59 13.73
C CYS A 127 -23.92 10.07 15.16
N VAL A 128 -24.22 10.95 16.11
CA VAL A 128 -24.48 10.63 17.52
C VAL A 128 -25.54 11.56 18.10
N GLY A 129 -26.09 11.21 19.26
CA GLY A 129 -27.04 12.02 20.01
C GLY A 129 -28.51 11.62 19.81
N PRO A 130 -29.45 12.24 20.55
CA PRO A 130 -30.81 11.71 20.72
C PRO A 130 -31.62 11.57 19.43
N GLU A 131 -31.47 12.50 18.48
CA GLU A 131 -32.15 12.46 17.18
C GLU A 131 -31.68 11.27 16.33
N ILE A 132 -30.36 11.02 16.30
CA ILE A 132 -29.74 9.92 15.56
C ILE A 132 -30.08 8.57 16.22
N GLU A 133 -30.02 8.52 17.55
CA GLU A 133 -30.43 7.35 18.33
C GLU A 133 -31.91 6.99 18.07
N ALA A 134 -32.80 7.98 18.05
CA ALA A 134 -34.22 7.79 17.75
C ALA A 134 -34.48 7.33 16.31
N ALA A 135 -33.85 7.99 15.32
CA ALA A 135 -33.98 7.61 13.90
C ALA A 135 -33.49 6.17 13.63
N CYS A 136 -32.45 5.73 14.33
CA CYS A 136 -31.91 4.38 14.24
C CYS A 136 -32.62 3.36 15.15
N ALA A 137 -33.52 3.75 16.05
CA ALA A 137 -34.15 2.84 17.03
C ALA A 137 -35.16 1.87 16.39
N ASN A 138 -36.05 2.37 15.54
CA ASN A 138 -37.10 1.58 14.89
C ASN A 138 -37.39 2.02 13.44
N PRO A 139 -36.39 2.02 12.54
CA PRO A 139 -36.61 2.33 11.13
C PRO A 139 -37.46 1.26 10.43
N ALA A 140 -38.06 1.63 9.30
CA ALA A 140 -38.83 0.72 8.45
C ALA A 140 -37.97 -0.46 7.93
N PRO A 141 -38.56 -1.66 7.73
CA PRO A 141 -37.83 -2.83 7.24
C PRO A 141 -37.08 -2.58 5.92
N GLY A 142 -35.82 -2.98 5.88
CA GLY A 142 -34.92 -2.80 4.74
C GLY A 142 -34.39 -1.38 4.54
N SER A 143 -34.59 -0.45 5.48
CA SER A 143 -34.03 0.91 5.42
C SER A 143 -32.50 0.89 5.39
N VAL A 144 -31.91 1.74 4.55
CA VAL A 144 -30.48 2.03 4.52
C VAL A 144 -30.28 3.47 4.96
N ILE A 145 -29.50 3.66 6.03
CA ILE A 145 -29.23 4.94 6.66
C ILE A 145 -27.73 5.21 6.55
N LEU A 146 -27.34 6.42 6.13
CA LEU A 146 -25.94 6.87 6.18
C LEU A 146 -25.81 8.03 7.18
N LEU A 147 -24.98 7.84 8.20
CA LEU A 147 -24.62 8.87 9.16
C LEU A 147 -23.64 9.88 8.57
N GLU A 148 -23.60 11.07 9.14
CA GLU A 148 -22.59 12.07 8.83
C GLU A 148 -21.17 11.66 9.33
N ASN A 149 -20.15 12.31 8.79
CA ASN A 149 -18.74 12.06 9.01
C ASN A 149 -18.34 12.02 10.50
N LEU A 150 -17.93 10.83 11.00
CA LEU A 150 -17.55 10.67 12.41
C LEU A 150 -16.38 11.58 12.85
N ARG A 151 -15.49 11.98 11.93
CA ARG A 151 -14.36 12.88 12.26
C ARG A 151 -14.78 14.32 12.60
N PHE A 152 -16.07 14.68 12.42
CA PHE A 152 -16.61 15.92 12.98
C PHE A 152 -16.61 15.94 14.53
N TYR A 153 -16.40 14.78 15.16
CA TYR A 153 -16.24 14.63 16.60
C TYR A 153 -14.78 14.28 16.93
N ILE A 154 -14.16 15.05 17.83
CA ILE A 154 -12.79 14.79 18.30
C ILE A 154 -12.69 13.42 19.00
N GLU A 155 -13.80 12.96 19.56
CA GLU A 155 -14.00 11.69 20.24
C GLU A 155 -13.78 10.47 19.32
N GLU A 156 -13.90 10.61 18.00
CA GLU A 156 -13.63 9.53 17.05
C GLU A 156 -12.13 9.19 16.99
N GLU A 157 -11.26 10.19 16.85
CA GLU A 157 -9.80 9.99 16.78
C GLU A 157 -9.09 10.16 18.15
N GLY A 158 -9.83 10.61 19.17
CA GLY A 158 -9.36 10.91 20.53
C GLY A 158 -8.51 12.18 20.64
N LYS A 159 -8.16 12.80 19.52
CA LYS A 159 -7.33 14.00 19.42
C LYS A 159 -7.52 14.67 18.05
N CYS A 160 -7.31 15.98 18.00
CA CYS A 160 -7.21 16.73 16.75
C CYS A 160 -6.13 17.82 16.86
N THR A 161 -5.87 18.52 15.77
CA THR A 161 -5.02 19.71 15.73
C THR A 161 -5.92 20.90 15.41
N ASN A 162 -5.85 21.99 16.19
CA ASN A 162 -6.62 23.19 15.87
C ASN A 162 -5.92 24.06 14.80
N GLU A 163 -6.57 25.15 14.38
CA GLU A 163 -6.04 26.09 13.37
C GLU A 163 -4.71 26.77 13.75
N LYS A 164 -4.31 26.71 15.03
CA LYS A 164 -3.03 27.23 15.54
C LYS A 164 -1.93 26.15 15.62
N GLY A 165 -2.22 24.91 15.21
CA GLY A 165 -1.29 23.78 15.32
C GLY A 165 -1.28 23.08 16.68
N GLU A 166 -2.14 23.50 17.62
CA GLU A 166 -2.18 22.95 18.98
C GLU A 166 -2.93 21.61 19.01
N LYS A 167 -2.38 20.62 19.73
CA LYS A 167 -2.96 19.28 19.85
C LYS A 167 -4.00 19.24 20.95
N LEU A 168 -5.28 19.22 20.58
CA LEU A 168 -6.39 18.97 21.49
C LEU A 168 -6.57 17.46 21.70
N LYS A 169 -7.01 17.05 22.89
CA LYS A 169 -7.43 15.68 23.20
C LYS A 169 -8.87 15.69 23.68
N ALA A 170 -9.64 14.69 23.27
CA ALA A 170 -10.95 14.45 23.86
C ALA A 170 -10.78 13.95 25.31
N SER A 171 -11.71 14.29 26.20
CA SER A 171 -11.71 13.71 27.55
C SER A 171 -12.14 12.23 27.49
N PRO A 172 -11.69 11.37 28.43
CA PRO A 172 -12.12 9.97 28.47
C PRO A 172 -13.65 9.82 28.54
N GLU A 173 -14.33 10.69 29.28
CA GLU A 173 -15.78 10.69 29.48
C GLU A 173 -16.52 11.09 28.19
N ALA A 174 -16.00 12.06 27.44
CA ALA A 174 -16.54 12.44 26.13
C ALA A 174 -16.40 11.29 25.13
N VAL A 175 -15.22 10.64 25.08
CA VAL A 175 -14.95 9.45 24.26
C VAL A 175 -15.90 8.30 24.64
N GLU A 176 -16.13 8.06 25.93
CA GLU A 176 -17.07 7.02 26.37
C GLU A 176 -18.52 7.35 25.99
N LYS A 177 -18.97 8.60 26.18
CA LYS A 177 -20.32 9.05 25.78
C LYS A 177 -20.55 8.92 24.27
N PHE A 178 -19.56 9.28 23.45
CA PHE A 178 -19.60 9.11 22.00
C PHE A 178 -19.74 7.63 21.60
N ARG A 179 -18.91 6.76 22.20
CA ARG A 179 -18.96 5.30 22.00
C ARG A 179 -20.27 4.68 22.44
N ALA A 180 -20.83 5.13 23.56
CA ALA A 180 -22.13 4.69 24.06
C ALA A 180 -23.27 5.08 23.10
N SER A 181 -23.21 6.28 22.51
CA SER A 181 -24.18 6.70 21.50
C SER A 181 -24.10 5.84 20.23
N LEU A 182 -22.89 5.66 19.66
CA LEU A 182 -22.68 4.75 18.52
C LEU A 182 -23.16 3.33 18.79
N THR A 183 -22.95 2.81 20.01
CA THR A 183 -23.35 1.45 20.39
C THR A 183 -24.86 1.22 20.32
N LYS A 184 -25.70 2.24 20.52
CA LYS A 184 -27.17 2.11 20.43
C LYS A 184 -27.71 2.00 18.99
N LEU A 185 -26.90 2.36 17.98
CA LEU A 185 -27.37 2.54 16.60
C LEU A 185 -27.60 1.23 15.84
N GLY A 186 -27.22 0.08 16.41
CA GLY A 186 -27.50 -1.24 15.86
C GLY A 186 -27.60 -2.30 16.94
N ASP A 187 -27.95 -3.51 16.54
CA ASP A 187 -27.94 -4.72 17.35
C ASP A 187 -26.70 -5.58 17.02
N ILE A 188 -26.19 -5.43 15.80
CA ILE A 188 -24.95 -6.03 15.28
C ILE A 188 -24.00 -4.91 14.84
N TYR A 189 -22.71 -5.05 15.16
CA TYR A 189 -21.64 -4.22 14.59
C TYR A 189 -20.88 -4.98 13.51
N VAL A 190 -20.64 -4.36 12.35
CA VAL A 190 -19.82 -4.92 11.26
C VAL A 190 -18.69 -3.95 10.92
N ASN A 191 -17.45 -4.40 10.90
CA ASN A 191 -16.32 -3.62 10.38
C ASN A 191 -15.96 -4.05 8.95
N ASP A 192 -16.13 -3.14 8.00
CA ASP A 192 -15.74 -3.33 6.60
C ASP A 192 -14.76 -2.25 6.11
N ALA A 193 -14.19 -1.45 7.03
CA ALA A 193 -13.38 -0.28 6.73
C ALA A 193 -11.87 -0.58 6.77
N PHE A 194 -11.40 -1.49 5.91
CA PHE A 194 -10.01 -1.99 5.90
C PHE A 194 -8.93 -0.90 6.03
N GLY A 195 -9.02 0.17 5.22
CA GLY A 195 -8.07 1.29 5.22
C GLY A 195 -7.89 2.02 6.55
N THR A 196 -8.81 1.82 7.50
CA THR A 196 -8.73 2.37 8.87
C THR A 196 -8.82 1.32 9.99
N ALA A 197 -8.89 0.02 9.67
CA ALA A 197 -8.99 -1.05 10.66
C ALA A 197 -7.79 -1.13 11.63
N HIS A 198 -6.62 -0.61 11.23
CA HIS A 198 -5.42 -0.49 12.06
C HIS A 198 -5.42 0.71 13.04
N ARG A 199 -6.50 1.49 13.11
CA ARG A 199 -6.60 2.70 13.93
C ARG A 199 -7.45 2.46 15.18
N ALA A 200 -6.97 2.92 16.33
CA ALA A 200 -7.67 2.84 17.62
C ALA A 200 -8.82 3.87 17.77
N HIS A 201 -9.56 4.14 16.69
CA HIS A 201 -10.67 5.09 16.68
C HIS A 201 -11.89 4.54 17.42
N SER A 202 -12.74 5.42 17.95
CA SER A 202 -13.92 5.03 18.73
C SER A 202 -14.89 4.15 17.97
N SER A 203 -15.11 4.41 16.68
CA SER A 203 -15.91 3.55 15.81
C SER A 203 -15.32 2.16 15.53
N MET A 204 -14.01 1.98 15.70
CA MET A 204 -13.30 0.72 15.43
C MET A 204 -13.24 -0.18 16.67
N VAL A 205 -12.84 0.39 17.81
CA VAL A 205 -12.56 -0.36 19.05
C VAL A 205 -13.56 -0.09 20.17
N GLY A 206 -14.38 0.96 20.06
CA GLY A 206 -15.23 1.45 21.14
C GLY A 206 -16.70 1.04 21.10
N VAL A 207 -17.19 0.49 19.98
CA VAL A 207 -18.57 -0.02 19.88
C VAL A 207 -18.70 -1.33 20.66
N LYS A 208 -19.54 -1.32 21.71
CA LYS A 208 -19.73 -2.43 22.67
C LYS A 208 -21.03 -3.21 22.39
N LEU A 209 -21.19 -3.72 21.16
CA LEU A 209 -22.25 -4.68 20.83
C LEU A 209 -21.78 -6.11 21.05
N GLU A 210 -22.70 -7.01 21.44
CA GLU A 210 -22.43 -8.43 21.68
C GLU A 210 -22.00 -9.13 20.38
N THR A 211 -22.76 -8.93 19.31
CA THR A 211 -22.43 -9.47 17.98
C THR A 211 -21.57 -8.48 17.21
N ARG A 212 -20.29 -8.81 17.02
CA ARG A 212 -19.31 -8.01 16.25
C ARG A 212 -18.69 -8.84 15.14
N ALA A 213 -18.79 -8.34 13.90
CA ALA A 213 -18.41 -9.05 12.69
C ALA A 213 -17.47 -8.25 11.78
N CYS A 214 -16.90 -8.91 10.76
CA CYS A 214 -16.26 -8.28 9.61
C CYS A 214 -17.15 -8.37 8.35
N GLY A 215 -17.13 -7.31 7.55
CA GLY A 215 -17.75 -7.29 6.22
C GLY A 215 -16.86 -7.93 5.15
N PHE A 216 -17.35 -8.01 3.92
CA PHE A 216 -16.66 -8.76 2.86
C PHE A 216 -15.41 -8.07 2.30
N LEU A 217 -15.31 -6.74 2.29
CA LEU A 217 -14.08 -6.07 1.86
C LEU A 217 -12.96 -6.36 2.87
N MET A 218 -13.24 -6.16 4.16
CA MET A 218 -12.24 -6.38 5.20
C MET A 218 -11.94 -7.87 5.39
N LYS A 219 -12.93 -8.76 5.19
CA LYS A 219 -12.71 -10.21 5.02
C LYS A 219 -11.75 -10.45 3.85
N ASN A 220 -12.07 -10.02 2.63
CA ASN A 220 -11.27 -10.31 1.44
C ASN A 220 -9.79 -9.92 1.64
N GLU A 221 -9.49 -8.72 2.11
CA GLU A 221 -8.10 -8.28 2.35
C GLU A 221 -7.38 -9.07 3.46
N LEU A 222 -8.03 -9.35 4.59
CA LEU A 222 -7.42 -10.08 5.70
C LEU A 222 -7.31 -11.59 5.46
N VAL A 223 -8.07 -12.11 4.51
CA VAL A 223 -8.37 -13.53 4.40
C VAL A 223 -7.91 -14.11 3.05
N TYR A 224 -7.63 -13.30 2.01
CA TYR A 224 -7.43 -13.81 0.63
C TYR A 224 -6.40 -14.92 0.51
N PHE A 225 -5.10 -14.71 0.73
CA PHE A 225 -4.12 -15.77 0.43
C PHE A 225 -4.35 -17.04 1.27
N GLY A 226 -4.47 -16.88 2.60
CA GLY A 226 -4.63 -18.00 3.52
C GLY A 226 -5.93 -18.79 3.28
N LYS A 227 -7.04 -18.10 3.04
CA LYS A 227 -8.32 -18.78 2.80
C LYS A 227 -8.45 -19.27 1.37
N TYR A 228 -7.94 -18.54 0.38
CA TYR A 228 -7.92 -18.98 -1.01
C TYR A 228 -7.19 -20.32 -1.13
N CYS A 229 -6.02 -20.47 -0.51
CA CYS A 229 -5.33 -21.76 -0.50
C CYS A 229 -6.20 -22.86 0.11
N LEU A 230 -6.79 -22.66 1.30
CA LEU A 230 -7.63 -23.67 1.95
C LEU A 230 -8.92 -24.00 1.18
N ASP A 231 -9.63 -22.97 0.70
CA ASP A 231 -10.87 -23.09 -0.09
C ASP A 231 -10.62 -23.75 -1.46
N ASN A 232 -9.41 -23.61 -2.02
CA ASN A 232 -8.98 -24.28 -3.26
C ASN A 232 -8.21 -25.59 -2.97
N GLY A 233 -8.46 -26.22 -1.82
CA GLY A 233 -8.05 -27.60 -1.54
C GLY A 233 -6.69 -27.78 -0.84
N ALA A 234 -5.99 -26.72 -0.44
CA ALA A 234 -4.80 -26.87 0.40
C ALA A 234 -5.21 -27.43 1.78
N LYS A 235 -4.55 -28.50 2.20
CA LYS A 235 -4.83 -29.14 3.50
C LYS A 235 -4.46 -28.24 4.68
N SER A 236 -3.42 -27.43 4.55
CA SER A 236 -2.89 -26.58 5.62
C SER A 236 -1.96 -25.53 5.04
N ILE A 237 -1.60 -24.54 5.87
CA ILE A 237 -0.68 -23.47 5.48
C ILE A 237 0.37 -23.28 6.56
N VAL A 238 1.63 -23.29 6.15
CA VAL A 238 2.77 -22.92 6.98
C VAL A 238 3.28 -21.56 6.53
N LEU A 239 3.10 -20.56 7.38
CA LEU A 239 3.56 -19.20 7.17
C LEU A 239 4.97 -19.05 7.75
N MET A 240 5.92 -18.66 6.92
CA MET A 240 7.30 -18.36 7.32
C MET A 240 7.63 -16.90 7.01
N SER A 241 8.29 -16.20 7.94
CA SER A 241 8.61 -14.77 7.80
C SER A 241 9.75 -14.38 8.75
N HIS A 242 10.10 -13.10 8.76
CA HIS A 242 11.16 -12.56 9.60
C HIS A 242 10.85 -11.15 10.11
N LEU A 243 11.46 -10.76 11.23
CA LEU A 243 11.35 -9.42 11.81
C LEU A 243 12.74 -8.87 12.21
N GLY A 244 13.02 -7.63 11.82
CA GLY A 244 14.28 -6.95 12.14
C GLY A 244 15.53 -7.62 11.56
N ARG A 245 16.67 -7.40 12.23
CA ARG A 245 17.94 -8.11 12.03
C ARG A 245 18.44 -8.55 13.41
N PRO A 246 18.18 -9.80 13.80
CA PRO A 246 18.66 -10.38 15.05
C PRO A 246 19.98 -11.17 14.88
N ASP A 247 20.63 -11.07 13.72
CA ASP A 247 21.97 -11.58 13.43
C ASP A 247 22.20 -13.06 13.77
N GLY A 248 21.22 -13.92 13.49
CA GLY A 248 21.30 -15.36 13.78
C GLY A 248 21.17 -15.69 15.27
N LYS A 249 20.55 -14.83 16.08
CA LYS A 249 20.27 -15.05 17.51
C LYS A 249 18.78 -15.00 17.80
N LYS A 250 18.28 -15.93 18.62
CA LYS A 250 16.92 -15.86 19.16
C LYS A 250 16.80 -14.67 20.12
N ASN A 251 15.91 -13.72 19.82
CA ASN A 251 15.74 -12.50 20.60
C ASN A 251 14.25 -12.14 20.74
N PRO A 252 13.69 -12.12 21.97
CA PRO A 252 12.27 -11.82 22.22
C PRO A 252 11.79 -10.47 21.64
N LYS A 253 12.67 -9.49 21.43
CA LYS A 253 12.33 -8.21 20.77
C LYS A 253 11.84 -8.38 19.33
N PHE A 254 12.25 -9.47 18.67
CA PHE A 254 12.00 -9.74 17.25
C PHE A 254 11.19 -11.03 17.03
N THR A 255 10.48 -11.53 18.05
CA THR A 255 9.56 -12.68 17.91
C THR A 255 8.35 -12.34 17.03
N LEU A 256 7.85 -13.33 16.30
CA LEU A 256 6.60 -13.25 15.54
C LEU A 256 5.35 -13.62 16.36
N ALA A 257 5.46 -13.94 17.66
CA ALA A 257 4.30 -14.28 18.48
C ALA A 257 3.16 -13.21 18.48
N PRO A 258 3.44 -11.88 18.55
CA PRO A 258 2.39 -10.86 18.39
C PRO A 258 1.74 -10.86 17.00
N VAL A 259 2.47 -11.30 15.98
CA VAL A 259 1.95 -11.45 14.61
C VAL A 259 1.03 -12.66 14.52
N ALA A 260 1.31 -13.76 15.23
CA ALA A 260 0.37 -14.88 15.34
C ALA A 260 -0.94 -14.47 15.99
N GLU A 261 -0.91 -13.69 17.07
CA GLU A 261 -2.11 -13.17 17.72
C GLU A 261 -2.92 -12.23 16.82
N GLU A 262 -2.26 -11.38 16.02
CA GLU A 262 -2.99 -10.54 15.07
C GLU A 262 -3.50 -11.37 13.88
N LEU A 263 -2.72 -12.30 13.33
CA LEU A 263 -3.15 -13.26 12.30
C LEU A 263 -4.35 -14.10 12.77
N LYS A 264 -4.38 -14.53 14.04
CA LYS A 264 -5.50 -15.21 14.67
C LYS A 264 -6.77 -14.35 14.70
N LYS A 265 -6.67 -13.03 14.87
CA LYS A 265 -7.83 -12.10 14.75
C LYS A 265 -8.20 -11.78 13.29
N VAL A 266 -7.21 -11.78 12.41
CA VAL A 266 -7.26 -11.38 10.99
C VAL A 266 -7.88 -12.49 10.14
N LEU A 267 -7.25 -13.67 10.17
CA LEU A 267 -7.76 -14.90 9.57
C LEU A 267 -8.93 -15.45 10.38
N GLY A 268 -8.93 -15.21 11.70
CA GLY A 268 -10.03 -15.62 12.56
C GLY A 268 -10.16 -17.14 12.75
N LYS A 269 -9.08 -17.86 12.45
CA LYS A 269 -8.91 -19.26 12.80
C LYS A 269 -7.86 -19.32 13.89
N GLU A 270 -7.79 -20.43 14.62
CA GLU A 270 -6.62 -20.70 15.45
C GLU A 270 -5.38 -20.70 14.54
N VAL A 271 -4.42 -19.83 14.86
CA VAL A 271 -3.11 -19.79 14.20
C VAL A 271 -2.13 -20.42 15.17
N GLN A 272 -1.66 -21.61 14.85
CA GLN A 272 -0.69 -22.32 15.67
C GLN A 272 0.67 -21.63 15.53
N PHE A 273 1.08 -20.89 16.57
CA PHE A 273 2.42 -20.34 16.63
C PHE A 273 3.42 -21.39 17.10
N LEU A 274 4.41 -21.69 16.27
CA LEU A 274 5.55 -22.52 16.64
C LEU A 274 6.72 -21.63 17.07
N LYS A 275 7.35 -21.96 18.20
CA LYS A 275 8.46 -21.19 18.80
C LYS A 275 9.81 -21.36 18.07
N ASP A 276 9.77 -22.00 16.90
CA ASP A 276 10.91 -22.25 16.03
C ASP A 276 10.43 -22.31 14.56
N CYS A 277 11.36 -22.40 13.61
CA CYS A 277 11.07 -22.46 12.18
C CYS A 277 11.65 -23.68 11.45
N VAL A 278 12.51 -24.47 12.12
CA VAL A 278 13.14 -25.67 11.55
C VAL A 278 13.36 -26.74 12.63
N GLY A 279 13.68 -27.96 12.20
CA GLY A 279 14.05 -29.07 13.08
C GLY A 279 12.91 -30.07 13.34
N PRO A 280 13.19 -31.20 14.01
CA PRO A 280 12.29 -32.36 14.02
C PRO A 280 10.89 -32.09 14.58
N GLU A 281 10.77 -31.24 15.60
CA GLU A 281 9.47 -30.86 16.19
C GLU A 281 8.62 -30.03 15.22
N ILE A 282 9.25 -29.13 14.46
CA ILE A 282 8.59 -28.28 13.46
C ILE A 282 8.20 -29.10 12.23
N GLU A 283 9.12 -29.96 11.77
CA GLU A 283 8.86 -30.91 10.69
C GLU A 283 7.69 -31.84 11.05
N ALA A 284 7.65 -32.40 12.25
CA ALA A 284 6.55 -33.25 12.71
C ALA A 284 5.21 -32.50 12.81
N ALA A 285 5.22 -31.25 13.28
CA ALA A 285 4.02 -30.41 13.35
C ALA A 285 3.46 -30.05 11.96
N CYS A 286 4.33 -29.92 10.95
CA CYS A 286 3.95 -29.52 9.59
C CYS A 286 3.71 -30.72 8.64
N ALA A 287 4.21 -31.91 8.96
CA ALA A 287 4.13 -33.09 8.07
C ALA A 287 2.69 -33.59 7.80
N ASN A 288 1.78 -33.49 8.78
CA ASN A 288 0.41 -33.97 8.63
C ASN A 288 -0.61 -33.24 9.54
N PRO A 289 -0.67 -31.90 9.53
CA PRO A 289 -1.61 -31.14 10.35
C PRO A 289 -3.07 -31.38 9.94
N ALA A 290 -4.00 -31.05 10.85
CA ALA A 290 -5.43 -31.16 10.59
C ALA A 290 -5.88 -30.30 9.38
N PRO A 291 -6.89 -30.74 8.62
CA PRO A 291 -7.43 -29.97 7.50
C PRO A 291 -7.83 -28.53 7.87
N GLY A 292 -7.35 -27.59 7.09
CA GLY A 292 -7.52 -26.16 7.29
C GLY A 292 -6.61 -25.53 8.34
N SER A 293 -5.61 -26.23 8.90
CA SER A 293 -4.68 -25.63 9.87
C SER A 293 -3.89 -24.47 9.28
N VAL A 294 -3.68 -23.43 10.07
CA VAL A 294 -2.76 -22.33 9.77
C VAL A 294 -1.69 -22.31 10.86
N ILE A 295 -0.43 -22.40 10.44
CA ILE A 295 0.74 -22.45 11.30
C ILE A 295 1.58 -21.21 11.01
N LEU A 296 2.03 -20.48 12.03
CA LEU A 296 3.04 -19.44 11.90
C LEU A 296 4.33 -19.91 12.58
N LEU A 297 5.42 -19.94 11.82
CA LEU A 297 6.75 -20.22 12.34
C LEU A 297 7.34 -18.99 13.04
N GLU A 298 8.31 -19.22 13.91
CA GLU A 298 9.13 -18.14 14.47
C GLU A 298 10.04 -17.51 13.39
N ASN A 299 10.57 -16.32 13.70
CA ASN A 299 11.43 -15.50 12.85
C ASN A 299 12.62 -16.27 12.23
N LEU A 300 12.58 -16.44 10.90
CA LEU A 300 13.63 -17.13 10.13
C LEU A 300 15.05 -16.58 10.37
N ARG A 301 15.20 -15.26 10.60
CA ARG A 301 16.52 -14.64 10.84
C ARG A 301 17.12 -14.94 12.22
N PHE A 302 16.42 -15.67 13.08
CA PHE A 302 17.04 -16.29 14.27
C PHE A 302 18.07 -17.36 13.89
N TYR A 303 18.10 -17.80 12.63
CA TYR A 303 19.10 -18.68 12.05
C TYR A 303 20.03 -17.89 11.13
N ILE A 304 21.35 -18.05 11.31
CA ILE A 304 22.35 -17.43 10.43
C ILE A 304 22.26 -18.01 9.01
N GLU A 305 21.74 -19.23 8.89
CA GLU A 305 21.50 -19.97 7.66
C GLU A 305 20.46 -19.32 6.74
N GLU A 306 19.59 -18.44 7.26
CA GLU A 306 18.63 -17.68 6.44
C GLU A 306 19.34 -16.65 5.56
N GLU A 307 20.17 -15.79 6.16
CA GLU A 307 20.92 -14.73 5.45
C GLU A 307 22.32 -15.21 4.96
N GLY A 308 22.74 -16.41 5.38
CA GLY A 308 24.04 -17.04 5.12
C GLY A 308 25.22 -16.40 5.87
N LYS A 309 25.02 -15.25 6.51
CA LYS A 309 26.03 -14.45 7.21
C LYS A 309 25.36 -13.48 8.20
N CYS A 310 26.09 -13.11 9.25
CA CYS A 310 25.69 -12.03 10.15
C CYS A 310 26.92 -11.27 10.66
N THR A 311 26.68 -10.18 11.40
CA THR A 311 27.73 -9.46 12.12
C THR A 311 27.47 -9.60 13.62
N ASN A 312 28.47 -10.03 14.39
CA ASN A 312 28.30 -10.16 15.84
C ASN A 312 28.46 -8.80 16.57
N GLU A 313 28.24 -8.79 17.88
CA GLU A 313 28.34 -7.59 18.74
C GLU A 313 29.72 -6.93 18.75
N LYS A 314 30.77 -7.62 18.29
CA LYS A 314 32.14 -7.09 18.14
C LYS A 314 32.43 -6.53 16.75
N GLY A 315 31.47 -6.59 15.83
CA GLY A 315 31.65 -6.21 14.42
C GLY A 315 32.26 -7.30 13.54
N GLU A 316 32.48 -8.51 14.05
CA GLU A 316 33.09 -9.62 13.31
C GLU A 316 32.03 -10.26 12.38
N LYS A 317 32.42 -10.53 11.13
CA LYS A 317 31.54 -11.15 10.13
C LYS A 317 31.55 -12.67 10.26
N LEU A 318 30.44 -13.25 10.70
CA LEU A 318 30.23 -14.69 10.73
C LEU A 318 29.56 -15.14 9.42
N LYS A 319 29.85 -16.38 9.00
CA LYS A 319 29.20 -17.05 7.87
C LYS A 319 28.65 -18.39 8.33
N ALA A 320 27.47 -18.76 7.85
CA ALA A 320 26.97 -20.12 7.98
C ALA A 320 27.82 -21.06 7.11
N SER A 321 28.01 -22.32 7.55
CA SER A 321 28.65 -23.32 6.68
C SER A 321 27.70 -23.75 5.56
N PRO A 322 28.20 -24.17 4.38
CA PRO A 322 27.35 -24.65 3.30
C PRO A 322 26.42 -25.80 3.72
N GLU A 323 26.93 -26.70 4.57
CA GLU A 323 26.21 -27.87 5.08
C GLU A 323 25.10 -27.46 6.06
N ALA A 324 25.35 -26.44 6.91
CA ALA A 324 24.33 -25.87 7.80
C ALA A 324 23.21 -25.20 6.98
N VAL A 325 23.57 -24.41 5.96
CA VAL A 325 22.61 -23.78 5.04
C VAL A 325 21.80 -24.83 4.29
N GLU A 326 22.42 -25.90 3.79
CA GLU A 326 21.70 -27.00 3.13
C GLU A 326 20.75 -27.72 4.09
N LYS A 327 21.19 -28.03 5.32
CA LYS A 327 20.33 -28.65 6.35
C LYS A 327 19.13 -27.77 6.71
N PHE A 328 19.34 -26.46 6.86
CA PHE A 328 18.26 -25.49 7.12
C PHE A 328 17.24 -25.45 5.97
N ARG A 329 17.73 -25.37 4.73
CA ARG A 329 16.91 -25.40 3.50
C ARG A 329 16.15 -26.71 3.33
N ALA A 330 16.78 -27.85 3.64
CA ALA A 330 16.13 -29.15 3.63
C ALA A 330 15.02 -29.24 4.68
N SER A 331 15.21 -28.67 5.87
CA SER A 331 14.17 -28.60 6.90
C SER A 331 12.98 -27.75 6.44
N LEU A 332 13.22 -26.54 5.91
CA LEU A 332 12.16 -25.69 5.32
C LEU A 332 11.42 -26.37 4.16
N THR A 333 12.13 -27.14 3.33
CA THR A 333 11.54 -27.86 2.19
C THR A 333 10.56 -28.95 2.61
N LYS A 334 10.71 -29.54 3.80
CA LYS A 334 9.78 -30.57 4.32
C LYS A 334 8.47 -30.00 4.87
N LEU A 335 8.32 -28.69 4.99
CA LEU A 335 7.19 -28.07 5.71
C LEU A 335 5.90 -27.95 4.88
N GLY A 336 5.89 -28.40 3.63
CA GLY A 336 4.70 -28.46 2.77
C GLY A 336 5.02 -28.98 1.37
N ASP A 337 3.98 -29.16 0.54
CA ASP A 337 4.10 -29.74 -0.80
C ASP A 337 4.26 -28.67 -1.91
N ILE A 338 3.79 -27.45 -1.64
CA ILE A 338 3.82 -26.30 -2.55
C ILE A 338 4.44 -25.12 -1.82
N TYR A 339 5.40 -24.44 -2.45
CA TYR A 339 5.96 -23.18 -1.96
C TYR A 339 5.34 -21.99 -2.70
N VAL A 340 4.97 -20.94 -1.95
CA VAL A 340 4.49 -19.69 -2.52
C VAL A 340 5.28 -18.52 -1.93
N ASN A 341 5.88 -17.71 -2.79
CA ASN A 341 6.56 -16.48 -2.40
C ASN A 341 5.65 -15.27 -2.62
N ASP A 342 5.22 -14.63 -1.54
CA ASP A 342 4.49 -13.35 -1.58
C ASP A 342 5.30 -12.18 -1.00
N ALA A 343 6.60 -12.36 -0.83
CA ALA A 343 7.52 -11.43 -0.18
C ALA A 343 8.45 -10.72 -1.19
N PHE A 344 7.88 -9.92 -2.08
CA PHE A 344 8.65 -9.21 -3.13
C PHE A 344 9.80 -8.36 -2.54
N GLY A 345 9.59 -7.71 -1.38
CA GLY A 345 10.61 -6.93 -0.69
C GLY A 345 11.87 -7.69 -0.26
N THR A 346 11.88 -9.03 -0.33
CA THR A 346 13.06 -9.87 -0.09
C THR A 346 13.52 -10.66 -1.31
N ALA A 347 12.83 -10.58 -2.45
CA ALA A 347 13.13 -11.37 -3.66
C ALA A 347 14.56 -11.15 -4.20
N HIS A 348 15.09 -9.92 -4.06
CA HIS A 348 16.47 -9.55 -4.40
C HIS A 348 17.56 -10.26 -3.57
N ARG A 349 17.18 -11.08 -2.59
CA ARG A 349 18.11 -11.72 -1.66
C ARG A 349 18.14 -13.22 -1.91
N ALA A 350 19.35 -13.75 -2.15
CA ALA A 350 19.62 -15.18 -2.24
C ALA A 350 19.55 -15.93 -0.87
N HIS A 351 18.61 -15.52 -0.02
CA HIS A 351 18.34 -16.11 1.29
C HIS A 351 17.72 -17.51 1.17
N SER A 352 17.84 -18.30 2.22
CA SER A 352 17.34 -19.68 2.24
C SER A 352 15.84 -19.79 2.03
N SER A 353 15.04 -18.90 2.61
CA SER A 353 13.59 -18.84 2.38
C SER A 353 13.18 -18.41 0.97
N MET A 354 14.06 -17.74 0.20
CA MET A 354 13.78 -17.22 -1.15
C MET A 354 14.20 -18.19 -2.26
N VAL A 355 15.41 -18.76 -2.17
CA VAL A 355 15.99 -19.61 -3.22
C VAL A 355 16.26 -21.05 -2.77
N GLY A 356 16.10 -21.34 -1.48
CA GLY A 356 16.52 -22.61 -0.89
C GLY A 356 15.43 -23.66 -0.74
N VAL A 357 14.15 -23.30 -0.87
CA VAL A 357 13.03 -24.25 -0.79
C VAL A 357 12.93 -25.04 -2.10
N LYS A 358 13.24 -26.34 -2.04
CA LYS A 358 13.35 -27.24 -3.20
C LYS A 358 12.08 -28.07 -3.42
N LEU A 359 10.93 -27.41 -3.50
CA LEU A 359 9.66 -28.04 -3.90
C LEU A 359 9.46 -27.95 -5.41
N GLU A 360 8.77 -28.94 -5.99
CA GLU A 360 8.49 -29.00 -7.42
C GLU A 360 7.59 -27.83 -7.86
N THR A 361 6.48 -27.63 -7.16
CA THR A 361 5.56 -26.51 -7.42
C THR A 361 6.00 -25.29 -6.60
N ARG A 362 6.38 -24.22 -7.30
CA ARG A 362 6.76 -22.92 -6.73
C ARG A 362 6.00 -21.81 -7.44
N ALA A 363 5.24 -21.02 -6.69
CA ALA A 363 4.38 -19.96 -7.23
C ALA A 363 4.67 -18.59 -6.61
N CYS A 364 4.18 -17.52 -7.25
CA CYS A 364 4.07 -16.20 -6.64
C CYS A 364 2.70 -16.04 -5.96
N GLY A 365 2.66 -15.36 -4.81
CA GLY A 365 1.41 -14.92 -4.19
C GLY A 365 0.84 -13.68 -4.89
N PHE A 366 -0.23 -13.11 -4.34
CA PHE A 366 -0.95 -12.01 -5.00
C PHE A 366 -0.19 -10.66 -4.96
N LEU A 367 0.54 -10.36 -3.88
CA LEU A 367 1.38 -9.17 -3.79
C LEU A 367 2.55 -9.27 -4.77
N MET A 368 3.26 -10.40 -4.75
CA MET A 368 4.36 -10.70 -5.68
C MET A 368 3.88 -10.65 -7.14
N LYS A 369 2.73 -11.25 -7.45
CA LYS A 369 2.12 -11.19 -8.79
C LYS A 369 1.83 -9.74 -9.22
N ASN A 370 1.29 -8.90 -8.33
CA ASN A 370 0.99 -7.50 -8.65
C ASN A 370 2.26 -6.71 -8.95
N GLU A 371 3.30 -6.87 -8.13
CA GLU A 371 4.63 -6.27 -8.34
C GLU A 371 5.20 -6.71 -9.71
N LEU A 372 5.22 -8.02 -10.00
CA LEU A 372 5.68 -8.57 -11.28
C LEU A 372 4.87 -8.09 -12.49
N VAL A 373 3.55 -7.91 -12.36
CA VAL A 373 2.70 -7.38 -13.46
C VAL A 373 3.04 -5.92 -13.77
N TYR A 374 3.20 -5.08 -12.76
CA TYR A 374 3.51 -3.66 -12.99
C TYR A 374 4.96 -3.42 -13.41
N PHE A 375 5.93 -4.12 -12.82
CA PHE A 375 7.32 -4.05 -13.28
C PHE A 375 7.53 -4.74 -14.63
N GLY A 376 6.84 -5.84 -14.93
CA GLY A 376 6.87 -6.48 -16.25
C GLY A 376 6.40 -5.54 -17.36
N LYS A 377 5.29 -4.81 -17.15
CA LYS A 377 4.86 -3.73 -18.06
C LYS A 377 5.93 -2.65 -18.25
N ALA A 378 6.65 -2.28 -17.18
CA ALA A 378 7.72 -1.28 -17.26
C ALA A 378 8.99 -1.77 -17.99
N LEU A 379 9.29 -3.07 -17.89
CA LEU A 379 10.61 -3.62 -18.21
C LEU A 379 10.66 -4.40 -19.52
N THR A 380 9.53 -4.91 -20.02
CA THR A 380 9.44 -5.76 -21.23
C THR A 380 8.94 -4.98 -22.44
N ASP A 381 7.71 -4.44 -22.39
CA ASP A 381 7.12 -3.65 -23.48
C ASP A 381 6.29 -2.46 -22.92
N PRO A 382 6.96 -1.37 -22.52
CA PRO A 382 6.31 -0.24 -21.85
C PRO A 382 5.57 0.68 -22.83
N PRO A 383 4.32 1.10 -22.52
CA PRO A 383 3.63 2.15 -23.27
C PRO A 383 4.47 3.43 -23.39
N ARG A 384 4.56 3.99 -24.61
CA ARG A 384 5.43 5.14 -24.91
C ARG A 384 4.64 6.44 -25.13
N PRO A 385 5.17 7.62 -24.74
CA PRO A 385 6.49 7.85 -24.15
C PRO A 385 6.63 7.26 -22.74
N PHE A 386 7.75 6.57 -22.50
CA PHE A 386 8.12 6.05 -21.19
C PHE A 386 9.05 7.04 -20.49
N LEU A 387 8.63 7.53 -19.32
CA LEU A 387 9.37 8.46 -18.46
C LEU A 387 9.94 7.75 -17.22
N ALA A 388 11.21 7.98 -16.93
CA ALA A 388 11.76 7.77 -15.59
C ALA A 388 11.85 9.11 -14.84
N ILE A 389 11.49 9.12 -13.57
CA ILE A 389 11.70 10.25 -12.65
C ILE A 389 12.66 9.78 -11.56
N LEU A 390 13.87 10.32 -11.55
CA LEU A 390 14.93 9.92 -10.63
C LEU A 390 15.31 11.10 -9.73
N GLY A 391 15.29 10.90 -8.41
CA GLY A 391 15.68 11.91 -7.43
C GLY A 391 16.47 11.34 -6.26
N GLY A 392 16.56 12.08 -5.15
CA GLY A 392 17.36 11.70 -3.98
C GLY A 392 18.75 12.37 -3.92
N ALA A 393 19.60 11.89 -3.01
CA ALA A 393 20.76 12.65 -2.53
C ALA A 393 22.05 12.51 -3.36
N LYS A 394 22.36 11.32 -3.88
CA LYS A 394 23.65 11.00 -4.52
C LYS A 394 23.47 10.37 -5.89
N VAL A 395 24.48 10.52 -6.76
CA VAL A 395 24.50 9.93 -8.10
C VAL A 395 25.06 8.50 -8.03
N ALA A 396 26.10 8.27 -7.23
CA ALA A 396 26.79 6.98 -7.07
C ALA A 396 25.82 5.84 -6.74
N ASP A 397 24.91 6.07 -5.80
CA ASP A 397 23.88 5.13 -5.36
C ASP A 397 22.83 4.80 -6.46
N LYS A 398 22.89 5.47 -7.62
CA LYS A 398 21.94 5.33 -8.75
C LYS A 398 22.59 5.15 -10.11
N ILE A 399 23.92 4.98 -10.21
CA ILE A 399 24.63 4.83 -11.49
C ILE A 399 24.02 3.66 -12.29
N GLN A 400 23.85 2.50 -11.66
CA GLN A 400 23.33 1.30 -12.31
C GLN A 400 21.88 1.50 -12.75
N LEU A 401 21.05 2.11 -11.91
CA LEU A 401 19.65 2.44 -12.22
C LEU A 401 19.56 3.34 -13.45
N ILE A 402 20.32 4.44 -13.48
CA ILE A 402 20.35 5.36 -14.62
C ILE A 402 20.80 4.58 -15.87
N LYS A 403 21.91 3.83 -15.78
CA LYS A 403 22.46 3.07 -16.91
C LYS A 403 21.45 2.09 -17.51
N ASN A 404 20.71 1.34 -16.70
CA ASN A 404 19.71 0.37 -17.19
C ASN A 404 18.44 1.08 -17.71
N MET A 405 17.97 2.12 -17.03
CA MET A 405 16.77 2.85 -17.46
C MET A 405 16.99 3.60 -18.78
N LEU A 406 18.21 4.11 -19.05
CA LEU A 406 18.59 4.73 -20.33
C LEU A 406 18.46 3.77 -21.54
N ASP A 407 18.45 2.46 -21.35
CA ASP A 407 18.21 1.50 -22.43
C ASP A 407 16.70 1.24 -22.69
N LYS A 408 15.81 1.82 -21.87
CA LYS A 408 14.37 1.53 -21.88
C LYS A 408 13.47 2.75 -22.10
N VAL A 409 13.79 3.88 -21.46
CA VAL A 409 12.94 5.07 -21.44
C VAL A 409 13.03 5.91 -22.73
N ASN A 410 12.09 6.81 -22.93
CA ASN A 410 12.16 7.88 -23.92
C ASN A 410 12.63 9.20 -23.26
N GLU A 411 12.27 9.41 -22.01
CA GLU A 411 12.55 10.64 -21.26
C GLU A 411 12.99 10.31 -19.82
N MET A 412 13.84 11.15 -19.23
CA MET A 412 14.29 11.00 -17.86
C MET A 412 14.38 12.36 -17.15
N ILE A 413 13.62 12.53 -16.08
CA ILE A 413 13.77 13.64 -15.13
C ILE A 413 14.84 13.25 -14.10
N ILE A 414 15.78 14.15 -13.85
CA ILE A 414 16.77 14.04 -12.76
C ILE A 414 16.58 15.22 -11.81
N GLY A 415 16.15 14.97 -10.58
CA GLY A 415 15.94 15.97 -9.53
C GLY A 415 16.70 15.64 -8.23
N GLY A 416 16.37 16.31 -7.14
CA GLY A 416 16.98 16.06 -5.83
C GLY A 416 18.42 16.59 -5.71
N GLY A 417 19.07 16.25 -4.60
CA GLY A 417 20.47 16.60 -4.35
C GLY A 417 21.43 16.11 -5.45
N MET A 418 21.12 14.96 -6.07
CA MET A 418 21.91 14.42 -7.18
C MET A 418 21.94 15.33 -8.43
N ALA A 419 20.90 16.14 -8.66
CA ALA A 419 20.85 17.04 -9.82
C ALA A 419 21.95 18.12 -9.79
N PHE A 420 22.36 18.61 -8.61
CA PHE A 420 23.45 19.59 -8.50
C PHE A 420 24.80 19.04 -8.97
N THR A 421 25.01 17.73 -8.87
CA THR A 421 26.21 17.07 -9.41
C THR A 421 26.19 17.06 -10.94
N PHE A 422 25.03 16.82 -11.56
CA PHE A 422 24.87 16.93 -13.02
C PHE A 422 25.09 18.38 -13.49
N LEU A 423 24.41 19.33 -12.89
CA LEU A 423 24.45 20.76 -13.26
C LEU A 423 25.86 21.36 -13.13
N LYS A 424 26.61 21.00 -12.10
CA LYS A 424 28.00 21.45 -11.93
C LYS A 424 28.94 20.88 -13.00
N VAL A 425 28.75 19.63 -13.41
CA VAL A 425 29.66 18.96 -14.36
C VAL A 425 29.34 19.25 -15.83
N ASP A 426 28.06 19.41 -16.16
CA ASP A 426 27.57 19.65 -17.52
C ASP A 426 27.52 21.15 -17.87
N GLN A 427 27.05 21.98 -16.93
CA GLN A 427 26.71 23.39 -17.16
C GLN A 427 27.53 24.37 -16.31
N ASN A 428 28.48 23.88 -15.50
CA ASN A 428 29.36 24.68 -14.64
C ASN A 428 28.61 25.64 -13.70
N VAL A 429 27.44 25.21 -13.22
CA VAL A 429 26.57 25.98 -12.31
C VAL A 429 27.24 26.09 -10.92
N GLU A 430 27.18 27.28 -10.31
CA GLU A 430 27.56 27.47 -8.91
C GLU A 430 26.52 26.82 -7.99
N ILE A 431 26.96 25.97 -7.08
CA ILE A 431 26.08 25.13 -6.24
C ILE A 431 26.21 25.44 -4.74
N GLY A 432 27.10 26.33 -4.32
CA GLY A 432 27.29 26.68 -2.92
C GLY A 432 27.58 25.45 -2.04
N LYS A 433 26.76 25.25 -1.01
CA LYS A 433 26.82 24.10 -0.08
C LYS A 433 25.90 22.93 -0.48
N SER A 434 25.31 22.94 -1.69
CA SER A 434 24.45 21.85 -2.16
C SER A 434 25.22 20.53 -2.25
N LEU A 435 24.49 19.41 -2.16
CA LEU A 435 25.10 18.08 -2.23
C LEU A 435 25.87 17.90 -3.54
N PHE A 436 27.14 17.53 -3.41
CA PHE A 436 28.02 17.22 -4.52
C PHE A 436 28.66 15.85 -4.32
N ASP A 437 28.42 14.96 -5.28
CA ASP A 437 28.95 13.60 -5.28
C ASP A 437 30.19 13.54 -6.17
N ALA A 438 31.37 13.60 -5.56
CA ALA A 438 32.65 13.65 -6.28
C ALA A 438 32.97 12.35 -7.06
N GLU A 439 32.43 11.20 -6.64
CA GLU A 439 32.56 9.95 -7.39
C GLU A 439 31.55 9.89 -8.54
N GLY A 440 30.29 10.22 -8.26
CA GLY A 440 29.24 10.35 -9.26
C GLY A 440 29.55 11.40 -10.35
N ALA A 441 30.24 12.48 -10.00
CA ALA A 441 30.68 13.53 -10.94
C ALA A 441 31.56 12.99 -12.08
N LYS A 442 32.38 11.95 -11.81
CA LYS A 442 33.29 11.35 -12.80
C LYS A 442 32.54 10.69 -13.96
N ILE A 443 31.31 10.25 -13.71
CA ILE A 443 30.51 9.47 -14.67
C ILE A 443 29.34 10.25 -15.30
N VAL A 444 29.01 11.46 -14.81
CA VAL A 444 27.94 12.31 -15.39
C VAL A 444 28.06 12.45 -16.91
N LYS A 445 29.26 12.73 -17.44
CA LYS A 445 29.47 12.92 -18.89
C LYS A 445 29.22 11.64 -19.70
N GLU A 446 29.56 10.48 -19.15
CA GLU A 446 29.26 9.17 -19.76
C GLU A 446 27.74 8.94 -19.81
N LEU A 447 27.03 9.20 -18.71
CA LEU A 447 25.57 9.04 -18.63
C LEU A 447 24.84 9.95 -19.63
N LEU A 448 25.28 11.21 -19.76
CA LEU A 448 24.73 12.16 -20.73
C LEU A 448 25.08 11.79 -22.18
N SER A 449 26.24 11.19 -22.44
CA SER A 449 26.59 10.65 -23.76
C SER A 449 25.71 9.45 -24.12
N LYS A 450 25.58 8.48 -23.21
CA LYS A 450 24.70 7.31 -23.40
C LYS A 450 23.24 7.73 -23.61
N ALA A 451 22.76 8.75 -22.89
CA ALA A 451 21.42 9.29 -23.11
C ALA A 451 21.23 9.83 -24.54
N LYS A 452 22.20 10.57 -25.08
CA LYS A 452 22.18 11.04 -26.48
C LYS A 452 22.21 9.88 -27.47
N GLU A 453 23.11 8.91 -27.29
CA GLU A 453 23.19 7.69 -28.13
C GLU A 453 21.88 6.90 -28.15
N LYS A 454 21.17 6.85 -27.01
CA LYS A 454 19.89 6.14 -26.84
C LYS A 454 18.67 7.00 -27.19
N ASN A 455 18.88 8.24 -27.66
CA ASN A 455 17.82 9.22 -27.94
C ASN A 455 16.89 9.51 -26.75
N VAL A 456 17.42 9.45 -25.53
CA VAL A 456 16.71 9.77 -24.29
C VAL A 456 16.79 11.26 -24.00
N GLN A 457 15.63 11.91 -23.81
CA GLN A 457 15.59 13.31 -23.40
C GLN A 457 15.82 13.44 -21.89
N ILE A 458 16.91 14.09 -21.49
CA ILE A 458 17.24 14.37 -20.08
C ILE A 458 16.66 15.72 -19.66
N HIS A 459 15.92 15.74 -18.57
CA HIS A 459 15.32 16.94 -17.99
C HIS A 459 15.94 17.22 -16.62
N LEU A 460 16.72 18.29 -16.55
CA LEU A 460 17.31 18.83 -15.31
C LEU A 460 16.55 20.09 -14.85
N PRO A 461 16.64 20.46 -13.55
CA PRO A 461 16.04 21.68 -13.03
C PRO A 461 16.65 22.95 -13.64
N ILE A 462 15.84 24.00 -13.72
CA ILE A 462 16.20 25.33 -14.25
C ILE A 462 16.05 26.46 -13.22
N ASP A 463 15.53 26.13 -12.04
CA ASP A 463 15.44 26.97 -10.86
C ASP A 463 15.32 26.08 -9.60
N PHE A 464 15.62 26.65 -8.43
CA PHE A 464 15.80 25.91 -7.19
C PHE A 464 15.24 26.70 -6.00
N VAL A 465 14.67 26.01 -5.02
CA VAL A 465 14.47 26.57 -3.68
C VAL A 465 15.74 26.31 -2.88
N VAL A 466 16.39 27.40 -2.44
CA VAL A 466 17.63 27.37 -1.67
C VAL A 466 17.42 27.85 -0.24
N GLY A 467 18.19 27.33 0.71
CA GLY A 467 18.18 27.72 2.12
C GLY A 467 19.53 27.53 2.82
N ASP A 468 19.65 28.05 4.03
CA ASP A 468 20.89 27.97 4.83
C ASP A 468 21.09 26.61 5.55
N LYS A 469 19.99 25.86 5.79
CA LYS A 469 19.98 24.58 6.52
C LYS A 469 18.71 23.76 6.24
N ILE A 470 18.73 22.48 6.61
CA ILE A 470 17.56 21.60 6.59
C ILE A 470 16.84 21.68 7.94
N ALA A 471 15.95 22.67 8.10
CA ALA A 471 15.11 22.85 9.29
C ALA A 471 13.87 23.70 8.97
N GLU A 472 12.82 23.59 9.79
CA GLU A 472 11.59 24.41 9.66
C GLU A 472 11.88 25.92 9.66
N ASN A 473 12.83 26.35 10.50
CA ASN A 473 13.26 27.75 10.64
C ASN A 473 14.36 28.18 9.66
N ALA A 474 14.66 27.39 8.62
CA ALA A 474 15.58 27.80 7.57
C ALA A 474 15.07 29.03 6.82
N THR A 475 15.99 29.87 6.37
CA THR A 475 15.73 30.84 5.30
C THR A 475 15.41 30.11 4.00
N SER A 476 14.60 30.73 3.14
CA SER A 476 14.24 30.16 1.84
C SER A 476 14.05 31.24 0.79
N LYS A 477 14.66 31.07 -0.38
CA LYS A 477 14.38 31.86 -1.59
C LYS A 477 14.45 30.98 -2.84
N VAL A 478 13.88 31.45 -3.94
CA VAL A 478 14.06 30.86 -5.27
C VAL A 478 15.27 31.50 -5.94
N VAL A 479 16.08 30.72 -6.66
CA VAL A 479 17.14 31.19 -7.56
C VAL A 479 17.09 30.42 -8.88
N THR A 480 17.43 31.09 -9.97
CA THR A 480 17.49 30.51 -11.31
C THR A 480 18.82 29.77 -11.57
N LEU A 481 18.83 28.97 -12.64
CA LEU A 481 20.04 28.32 -13.17
C LEU A 481 21.19 29.31 -13.43
N GLN A 482 20.88 30.52 -13.91
CA GLN A 482 21.86 31.56 -14.23
C GLN A 482 22.41 32.28 -12.99
N GLU A 483 21.60 32.45 -11.95
CA GLU A 483 22.04 33.01 -10.66
C GLU A 483 22.89 32.01 -9.85
N GLY A 484 22.60 30.71 -9.99
CA GLY A 484 23.21 29.65 -9.20
C GLY A 484 22.80 29.69 -7.73
N VAL A 485 23.34 28.74 -6.95
CA VAL A 485 23.11 28.67 -5.50
C VAL A 485 24.14 29.53 -4.76
N PRO A 486 23.72 30.44 -3.86
CA PRO A 486 24.66 31.26 -3.09
C PRO A 486 25.65 30.43 -2.26
N LYS A 487 26.88 30.93 -2.10
CA LYS A 487 28.00 30.24 -1.41
C LYS A 487 27.70 29.81 0.02
N ASP A 488 26.81 30.52 0.71
CA ASP A 488 26.38 30.25 2.08
C ASP A 488 25.16 29.32 2.18
N GLN A 489 24.49 29.03 1.06
CA GLN A 489 23.22 28.29 0.97
C GLN A 489 23.37 26.96 0.22
N MET A 490 22.32 26.15 0.25
CA MET A 490 22.19 24.86 -0.46
C MET A 490 20.81 24.77 -1.11
N GLY A 491 20.72 24.14 -2.28
CA GLY A 491 19.45 23.81 -2.92
C GLY A 491 18.79 22.59 -2.28
N LEU A 492 17.51 22.73 -1.95
CA LEU A 492 16.75 21.78 -1.11
C LEU A 492 15.44 21.29 -1.75
N ASP A 493 14.91 22.01 -2.73
CA ASP A 493 13.79 21.59 -3.58
C ASP A 493 13.93 22.21 -4.98
N ILE A 494 13.17 21.72 -5.95
CA ILE A 494 13.08 22.36 -7.27
C ILE A 494 12.28 23.66 -7.20
N GLY A 495 12.56 24.61 -8.11
CA GLY A 495 11.81 25.87 -8.21
C GLY A 495 10.54 25.75 -9.07
N PRO A 496 9.68 26.78 -9.05
CA PRO A 496 8.38 26.77 -9.72
C PRO A 496 8.46 26.61 -11.24
N LYS A 497 9.48 27.15 -11.93
CA LYS A 497 9.62 26.97 -13.39
C LYS A 497 10.01 25.53 -13.74
N THR A 498 10.77 24.88 -12.87
CA THR A 498 11.09 23.46 -12.96
C THR A 498 9.85 22.60 -12.72
N GLU A 499 9.01 22.94 -11.75
CA GLU A 499 7.73 22.26 -11.50
C GLU A 499 6.83 22.30 -12.75
N GLU A 500 6.66 23.47 -13.36
CA GLU A 500 5.90 23.66 -14.61
C GLU A 500 6.46 22.76 -15.74
N LYS A 501 7.77 22.86 -16.02
CA LYS A 501 8.43 22.07 -17.06
C LYS A 501 8.35 20.57 -16.81
N PHE A 502 8.55 20.11 -15.57
CA PHE A 502 8.45 18.69 -15.22
C PHE A 502 6.99 18.19 -15.31
N ALA A 503 5.99 19.03 -15.00
CA ALA A 503 4.59 18.69 -15.20
C ALA A 503 4.22 18.49 -16.67
N GLU A 504 4.79 19.26 -17.61
CA GLU A 504 4.62 19.05 -19.06
C GLU A 504 5.22 17.72 -19.53
N VAL A 505 6.39 17.34 -19.00
CA VAL A 505 7.07 16.06 -19.27
C VAL A 505 6.22 14.89 -18.77
N ILE A 506 5.69 15.02 -17.55
CA ILE A 506 4.83 14.01 -16.92
C ILE A 506 3.48 13.87 -17.68
N ALA A 507 2.88 14.97 -18.12
CA ALA A 507 1.56 14.97 -18.75
C ALA A 507 1.50 14.23 -20.11
N ARG A 508 2.62 14.13 -20.83
CA ARG A 508 2.70 13.43 -22.13
C ARG A 508 3.08 11.94 -22.03
N ALA A 509 3.63 11.51 -20.90
CA ALA A 509 4.05 10.13 -20.70
C ALA A 509 2.85 9.15 -20.68
N LYS A 510 3.07 7.93 -21.18
CA LYS A 510 2.11 6.81 -21.10
C LYS A 510 2.53 5.74 -20.09
N MET A 511 3.83 5.66 -19.80
CA MET A 511 4.39 4.90 -18.70
C MET A 511 5.28 5.82 -17.86
N ILE A 512 5.15 5.78 -16.54
CA ILE A 512 5.99 6.55 -15.60
C ILE A 512 6.52 5.60 -14.53
N VAL A 513 7.84 5.58 -14.33
CA VAL A 513 8.49 4.98 -13.15
C VAL A 513 9.15 6.09 -12.35
N TRP A 514 8.80 6.24 -11.07
CA TRP A 514 9.39 7.26 -10.19
C TRP A 514 10.14 6.62 -9.03
N ASN A 515 11.44 6.94 -8.89
CA ASN A 515 12.29 6.53 -7.78
C ASN A 515 13.15 7.69 -7.24
N GLY A 516 12.81 8.19 -6.05
CA GLY A 516 13.47 9.29 -5.33
C GLY A 516 12.80 10.65 -5.51
N PRO A 517 12.54 11.42 -4.44
CA PRO A 517 11.91 12.74 -4.52
C PRO A 517 12.84 13.81 -5.11
N PRO A 518 12.30 14.89 -5.74
CA PRO A 518 13.07 16.01 -6.27
C PRO A 518 13.59 16.99 -5.20
N GLY A 519 13.18 16.86 -3.93
CA GLY A 519 13.56 17.74 -2.83
C GLY A 519 13.42 17.07 -1.46
N VAL A 520 13.75 17.80 -0.38
CA VAL A 520 13.74 17.32 1.02
C VAL A 520 12.32 17.37 1.59
N PHE A 521 11.46 16.52 1.03
CA PHE A 521 10.00 16.53 1.24
C PHE A 521 9.53 16.28 2.68
N GLU A 522 10.41 15.80 3.56
CA GLU A 522 10.16 15.66 4.99
C GLU A 522 9.92 17.03 5.63
N GLN A 523 10.69 18.05 5.21
CA GLN A 523 10.56 19.44 5.64
C GLN A 523 9.50 20.16 4.81
N GLU A 524 8.44 20.68 5.43
CA GLU A 524 7.30 21.26 4.68
C GLU A 524 7.70 22.44 3.76
N LYS A 525 8.71 23.21 4.16
CA LYS A 525 9.30 24.31 3.39
C LYS A 525 10.03 23.86 2.10
N PHE A 526 10.41 22.59 2.00
CA PHE A 526 11.15 21.99 0.88
C PHE A 526 10.42 20.74 0.31
N ALA A 527 9.10 20.72 0.47
CA ALA A 527 8.22 19.64 0.01
C ALA A 527 7.35 20.02 -1.19
N HIS A 528 7.40 21.27 -1.64
CA HIS A 528 6.49 21.82 -2.65
C HIS A 528 6.72 21.15 -4.01
N GLY A 529 7.96 21.08 -4.47
CA GLY A 529 8.33 20.46 -5.76
C GLY A 529 8.04 18.96 -5.79
N THR A 530 8.28 18.26 -4.67
CA THR A 530 7.90 16.85 -4.53
C THR A 530 6.39 16.66 -4.62
N LYS A 531 5.61 17.56 -4.00
CA LYS A 531 4.15 17.53 -4.08
C LYS A 531 3.65 17.89 -5.48
N ALA A 532 4.24 18.89 -6.15
CA ALA A 532 3.88 19.30 -7.50
C ALA A 532 4.08 18.17 -8.51
N LEU A 533 5.21 17.44 -8.44
CA LEU A 533 5.43 16.25 -9.27
C LEU A 533 4.43 15.14 -8.94
N MET A 534 4.07 14.93 -7.67
CA MET A 534 3.04 13.96 -7.29
C MET A 534 1.66 14.32 -7.85
N ASP A 535 1.25 15.58 -7.77
CA ASP A 535 -0.01 16.06 -8.34
C ASP A 535 -0.01 15.91 -9.88
N ALA A 536 1.13 16.14 -10.55
CA ALA A 536 1.29 15.90 -11.98
C ALA A 536 1.20 14.41 -12.35
N VAL A 537 1.87 13.51 -11.59
CA VAL A 537 1.83 12.05 -11.82
C VAL A 537 0.42 11.50 -11.59
N VAL A 538 -0.29 11.98 -10.56
CA VAL A 538 -1.71 11.66 -10.34
C VAL A 538 -2.58 12.12 -11.51
N LYS A 539 -2.35 13.33 -12.04
CA LYS A 539 -3.07 13.85 -13.22
C LYS A 539 -2.80 13.00 -14.47
N ALA A 540 -1.54 12.58 -14.70
CA ALA A 540 -1.18 11.67 -15.80
C ALA A 540 -1.84 10.29 -15.64
N THR A 541 -1.88 9.75 -14.41
CA THR A 541 -2.58 8.49 -14.11
C THR A 541 -4.07 8.58 -14.44
N ALA A 542 -4.74 9.65 -14.01
CA ALA A 542 -6.14 9.91 -14.32
C ALA A 542 -6.40 10.11 -15.82
N ALA A 543 -5.39 10.52 -16.59
CA ALA A 543 -5.42 10.60 -18.06
C ALA A 543 -5.03 9.29 -18.78
N GLY A 544 -4.88 8.18 -18.04
CA GLY A 544 -4.63 6.84 -18.58
C GLY A 544 -3.16 6.42 -18.67
N ALA A 545 -2.21 7.18 -18.11
CA ALA A 545 -0.82 6.72 -17.98
C ALA A 545 -0.71 5.62 -16.91
N THR A 546 0.12 4.60 -17.16
CA THR A 546 0.49 3.64 -16.12
C THR A 546 1.62 4.21 -15.26
N THR A 547 1.42 4.30 -13.94
CA THR A 547 2.36 4.97 -13.03
C THR A 547 2.81 4.05 -11.89
N VAL A 548 4.12 3.86 -11.77
CA VAL A 548 4.76 2.97 -10.80
C VAL A 548 5.66 3.79 -9.87
N ILE A 549 5.27 3.83 -8.60
CA ILE A 549 6.02 4.49 -7.54
C ILE A 549 6.96 3.46 -6.89
N GLY A 550 8.27 3.71 -6.93
CA GLY A 550 9.31 2.84 -6.38
C GLY A 550 10.21 3.55 -5.37
N GLY A 551 10.84 2.77 -4.50
CA GLY A 551 11.73 3.27 -3.44
C GLY A 551 10.99 3.78 -2.19
N GLY A 552 11.62 3.65 -1.03
CA GLY A 552 11.01 3.92 0.27
C GLY A 552 10.58 5.38 0.46
N ASP A 553 11.40 6.34 0.02
CA ASP A 553 11.14 7.76 0.21
C ASP A 553 9.98 8.24 -0.66
N THR A 554 9.89 7.77 -1.91
CA THR A 554 8.79 8.14 -2.82
C THR A 554 7.47 7.48 -2.43
N ALA A 555 7.50 6.24 -1.92
CA ALA A 555 6.33 5.63 -1.29
C ALA A 555 5.90 6.41 -0.02
N THR A 556 6.85 6.89 0.77
CA THR A 556 6.59 7.73 1.95
C THR A 556 6.02 9.10 1.57
N ALA A 557 6.48 9.71 0.47
CA ALA A 557 5.90 10.92 -0.10
C ALA A 557 4.45 10.69 -0.59
N CYS A 558 4.21 9.60 -1.31
CA CYS A 558 2.89 9.17 -1.75
C CYS A 558 1.89 9.03 -0.58
N LYS A 559 2.36 8.45 0.53
CA LYS A 559 1.61 8.36 1.79
C LYS A 559 1.42 9.71 2.51
N LYS A 560 2.45 10.58 2.54
CA LYS A 560 2.37 11.94 3.10
C LYS A 560 1.30 12.76 2.38
N PHE A 561 1.27 12.69 1.04
CA PHE A 561 0.34 13.45 0.20
C PHE A 561 -1.00 12.74 -0.06
N LYS A 562 -1.19 11.52 0.45
CA LYS A 562 -2.42 10.72 0.33
C LYS A 562 -2.78 10.48 -1.16
N THR A 563 -1.84 9.90 -1.89
CA THR A 563 -1.96 9.57 -3.32
C THR A 563 -1.77 8.08 -3.62
N GLU A 564 -1.67 7.24 -2.57
CA GLU A 564 -1.50 5.78 -2.67
C GLU A 564 -2.59 5.11 -3.53
N ASP A 565 -3.81 5.65 -3.54
CA ASP A 565 -4.97 5.20 -4.32
C ASP A 565 -5.21 6.00 -5.62
N LYS A 566 -4.22 6.80 -6.06
CA LYS A 566 -4.31 7.71 -7.22
C LYS A 566 -3.20 7.51 -8.27
N VAL A 567 -2.34 6.54 -8.04
CA VAL A 567 -1.29 6.04 -8.94
C VAL A 567 -1.59 4.58 -9.28
N SER A 568 -1.05 4.05 -10.39
CA SER A 568 -1.38 2.67 -10.79
C SER A 568 -0.80 1.62 -9.84
N HIS A 569 0.39 1.87 -9.30
CA HIS A 569 1.07 0.97 -8.36
C HIS A 569 2.01 1.71 -7.42
N VAL A 570 2.02 1.32 -6.14
CA VAL A 570 3.04 1.71 -5.15
C VAL A 570 3.77 0.45 -4.73
N SER A 571 5.05 0.35 -5.11
CA SER A 571 5.91 -0.78 -4.75
C SER A 571 6.08 -0.87 -3.24
N THR A 572 5.81 -2.07 -2.71
CA THR A 572 6.17 -2.49 -1.36
C THR A 572 7.60 -3.03 -1.29
N GLY A 573 8.23 -3.28 -2.46
CA GLY A 573 9.52 -3.94 -2.58
C GLY A 573 10.73 -3.17 -2.06
N GLY A 574 10.64 -1.84 -1.94
CA GLY A 574 11.76 -1.00 -1.50
C GLY A 574 13.02 -1.22 -2.35
N GLY A 575 14.06 -1.81 -1.75
CA GLY A 575 15.30 -2.21 -2.44
C GLY A 575 15.09 -3.25 -3.54
N ALA A 576 14.11 -4.17 -3.39
CA ALA A 576 13.82 -5.17 -4.42
C ALA A 576 13.35 -4.53 -5.73
N SER A 577 12.49 -3.51 -5.64
CA SER A 577 12.09 -2.74 -6.82
C SER A 577 13.22 -1.89 -7.40
N LEU A 578 14.22 -1.52 -6.61
CA LEU A 578 15.40 -0.81 -7.12
C LEU A 578 16.27 -1.77 -7.93
N GLU A 579 16.68 -2.90 -7.35
CA GLU A 579 17.54 -3.89 -8.03
C GLU A 579 16.88 -4.46 -9.30
N LEU A 580 15.55 -4.65 -9.30
CA LEU A 580 14.79 -5.06 -10.48
C LEU A 580 14.79 -3.96 -11.58
N LEU A 581 14.69 -2.68 -11.21
CA LEU A 581 14.83 -1.55 -12.15
C LEU A 581 16.29 -1.32 -12.59
N GLU A 582 17.28 -1.83 -11.85
CA GLU A 582 18.71 -1.86 -12.20
C GLU A 582 19.06 -2.98 -13.18
N GLY A 583 18.12 -3.90 -13.43
CA GLY A 583 18.31 -5.05 -14.33
C GLY A 583 18.98 -6.24 -13.66
N MET A 584 18.98 -6.31 -12.32
CA MET A 584 19.42 -7.50 -11.59
C MET A 584 18.36 -8.60 -11.65
N SER A 585 18.82 -9.85 -11.62
CA SER A 585 18.03 -11.09 -11.78
C SER A 585 17.71 -11.76 -10.45
#